data_AF-A0A146MJ81-F1
#
_entry.id   AF-A0A146MJ81-F1
#
_cell.length_a   1.000
_cell.length_b   1.000
_cell.length_c   1.000
_cell.angle_alpha   90.00
_cell.angle_beta   90.00
_cell.angle_gamma   90.00
#
_symmetry.space_group_name_H-M   'P 1'
#
loop_
_entity.id
_entity.type
_entity.pdbx_description
1 polymer ?
#
loop_
_entity_poly.entity_id
_entity_poly.type
_entity_poly.pdbx_seq_one_letter_code
_entity_poly.pdbx_strand_id
1 'polypeptide(L)' 'MNTESGTVVGEFEGPSVGVDAFKHWLCNIGSPKSQIDRCQFKNERRISQLHFQSFNIRR' A
#
# COMPACT_ATOMS: atom_id res chain seq x y z
N MET A 1 6.39 2.63 -5.57
CA MET A 1 7.63 3.34 -5.95
C MET A 1 8.76 2.72 -5.16
N ASN A 2 9.80 2.24 -5.84
CA ASN A 2 10.98 1.71 -5.17
C ASN A 2 11.90 2.88 -4.83
N THR A 3 12.40 2.89 -3.60
CA THR A 3 13.33 3.90 -3.10
C THR A 3 14.76 3.36 -3.18
N GLU A 4 15.76 4.26 -3.24
CA GLU A 4 17.18 3.90 -3.24
C GLU A 4 17.61 3.14 -1.97
N SER A 5 16.86 3.28 -0.88
CA SER A 5 17.04 2.56 0.38
C SER A 5 16.48 1.13 0.37
N GLY A 6 16.03 0.63 -0.79
CA GLY A 6 15.51 -0.73 -0.93
C GLY A 6 14.10 -0.91 -0.36
N THR A 7 13.39 0.18 -0.05
CA THR A 7 12.00 0.12 0.42
C THR A 7 11.01 0.43 -0.69
N VAL A 8 9.81 -0.12 -0.60
CA VAL A 8 8.70 0.22 -1.50
C VAL A 8 7.74 1.14 -0.77
N VAL A 9 7.48 2.30 -1.33
CA VAL A 9 6.50 3.27 -0.84
C VAL A 9 5.36 3.44 -1.82
N GLY A 10 4.16 3.70 -1.30
CA GLY A 10 2.96 3.90 -2.09
C GLY A 10 1.81 4.44 -1.25
N GLU A 11 0.75 4.83 -1.95
CA GLU A 11 -0.48 5.32 -1.38
C GLU A 11 -1.62 4.46 -1.93
N PHE A 12 -2.63 4.21 -1.11
CA PHE A 12 -3.81 3.45 -1.51
C PHE A 12 -5.06 4.01 -0.85
N GLU A 13 -6.15 3.92 -1.58
CA GLU A 13 -7.44 4.49 -1.20
C GLU A 13 -8.53 3.49 -1.59
N GLY A 14 -9.56 3.40 -0.77
CA GLY A 14 -10.65 2.48 -1.03
C GLY A 14 -11.62 2.35 0.13
N PRO A 15 -12.63 1.46 -0.01
CA PRO A 15 -13.53 1.12 1.09
C PRO A 15 -12.75 0.55 2.28
N SER A 16 -13.21 0.81 3.51
CA SER A 16 -12.51 0.39 4.74
C SER A 16 -12.13 -1.10 4.74
N VAL A 17 -13.05 -1.97 4.29
CA VAL A 17 -12.80 -3.42 4.19
C VAL A 17 -11.67 -3.74 3.20
N GLY A 18 -11.64 -3.06 2.06
CA GLY A 18 -10.58 -3.23 1.06
C GLY A 18 -9.24 -2.70 1.55
N VAL A 19 -9.25 -1.55 2.22
CA VAL A 19 -8.06 -0.95 2.85
C VAL A 19 -7.48 -1.89 3.90
N ASP A 20 -8.30 -2.48 4.77
CA ASP A 20 -7.82 -3.39 5.81
C ASP A 20 -7.29 -4.72 5.26
N ALA A 21 -7.97 -5.29 4.26
CA ALA A 21 -7.47 -6.45 3.54
C ALA A 21 -6.11 -6.16 2.85
N PHE A 22 -5.97 -4.99 2.26
CA PHE A 22 -4.74 -4.59 1.58
C PHE A 22 -3.59 -4.35 2.57
N LYS A 23 -3.86 -3.74 3.73
CA LYS A 23 -2.88 -3.62 4.82
C LYS A 23 -2.39 -4.99 5.26
N HIS A 24 -3.31 -5.93 5.49
CA HIS A 24 -2.94 -7.29 5.89
C HIS A 24 -2.06 -7.97 4.83
N TRP A 25 -2.44 -7.84 3.55
CA TRP A 25 -1.66 -8.39 2.45
C TRP A 25 -0.25 -7.80 2.37
N LEU A 26 -0.11 -6.48 2.47
CA LEU A 26 1.19 -5.78 2.41
C LEU A 26 2.13 -6.13 3.57
N CYS A 27 1.58 -6.54 4.73
CA CYS A 27 2.40 -6.87 5.88
C CYS A 27 2.70 -8.37 6.04
N ASN A 28 1.84 -9.26 5.52
CA ASN A 28 1.95 -10.71 5.79
C ASN A 28 2.16 -11.58 4.55
N ILE A 29 1.71 -11.13 3.38
CA ILE A 29 1.71 -11.95 2.16
C ILE A 29 2.74 -11.41 1.17
N GLY A 30 2.57 -10.15 0.77
CA GLY A 30 3.43 -9.49 -0.21
C GLY A 30 3.51 -10.24 -1.54
N SER A 31 4.51 -9.88 -2.34
CA SER A 31 4.78 -10.59 -3.58
C SER A 31 5.50 -11.92 -3.29
N PRO A 32 5.31 -12.98 -4.11
CA PRO A 32 5.89 -14.30 -3.87
C PRO A 32 7.42 -14.35 -3.75
N LYS A 33 8.12 -13.32 -4.25
CA LYS A 33 9.58 -13.21 -4.22
C LYS A 33 10.09 -12.08 -3.30
N SER A 34 9.19 -11.38 -2.61
CA SER A 34 9.58 -10.33 -1.66
C SER A 34 9.53 -10.84 -0.24
N GLN A 35 10.50 -10.45 0.56
CA GLN A 35 10.45 -10.58 2.01
C GLN A 35 9.98 -9.25 2.60
N ILE A 36 9.01 -9.32 3.53
CA ILE A 36 8.52 -8.14 4.24
C ILE A 36 9.21 -8.11 5.60
N ASP A 37 10.28 -7.32 5.71
CA ASP A 37 10.97 -7.14 7.00
C ASP A 37 10.22 -6.18 7.92
N ARG A 38 9.57 -5.16 7.33
CA ARG A 38 8.81 -4.16 8.07
C ARG A 38 7.73 -3.52 7.21
N CYS A 39 6.56 -3.37 7.80
CA CYS A 39 5.39 -2.74 7.20
C CYS A 39 4.96 -1.55 8.07
N GLN A 40 4.89 -0.34 7.52
CA GLN A 40 4.47 0.86 8.24
C GLN A 40 3.39 1.62 7.46
N PHE A 41 2.31 1.95 8.14
CA PHE A 41 1.26 2.83 7.62
C PHE A 41 1.33 4.18 8.33
N LYS A 42 1.23 5.26 7.55
CA LYS A 42 1.23 6.64 8.05
C LYS A 42 0.18 7.42 7.29
N ASN A 43 -0.30 8.52 7.89
CA ASN A 43 -1.24 9.46 7.26
C ASN A 43 -2.58 8.82 6.85
N GLU A 44 -3.07 7.84 7.61
CA GLU A 44 -4.41 7.32 7.41
C GLU A 44 -5.44 8.44 7.63
N ARG A 45 -6.33 8.64 6.66
CA ARG A 45 -7.40 9.63 6.73
C ARG A 45 -8.65 9.07 6.07
N ARG A 46 -9.81 9.49 6.58
CA ARG A 46 -11.08 9.24 5.88
C ARG A 46 -11.18 10.23 4.72
N ILE A 47 -11.50 9.71 3.54
CA ILE A 47 -11.74 10.49 2.33
C ILE A 47 -13.18 10.29 1.89
N SER A 48 -13.83 11.35 1.42
CA SER A 48 -15.22 11.28 0.92
C SER A 48 -15.27 10.86 -0.56
N GLN A 49 -14.17 11.02 -1.28
CA GLN A 49 -14.01 10.69 -2.70
C GLN A 49 -12.60 10.16 -2.94
N LEU A 50 -12.46 9.28 -3.94
CA LEU A 50 -11.16 8.74 -4.37
C LEU A 50 -10.38 9.82 -5.12
N HIS A 51 -9.11 10.03 -4.76
CA HIS A 51 -8.21 10.92 -5.48
C HIS A 51 -7.63 10.25 -6.74
N PHE A 52 -7.59 8.92 -6.76
CA PHE A 52 -7.06 8.13 -7.87
C PHE A 52 -8.18 7.38 -8.59
N GLN A 53 -8.20 7.46 -9.93
CA GLN A 53 -9.15 6.71 -10.75
C GLN A 53 -8.78 5.24 -10.89
N SER A 54 -7.49 4.91 -10.78
CA SER A 54 -6.98 3.56 -10.96
C SER A 54 -5.67 3.34 -10.21
N PHE A 55 -5.39 2.08 -9.88
CA PHE A 55 -4.12 1.67 -9.29
C PHE A 55 -3.04 1.62 -10.38
N ASN A 56 -1.95 2.37 -10.21
CA ASN A 56 -0.86 2.44 -11.16
C ASN A 56 0.48 2.16 -10.47
N ILE A 57 1.31 1.35 -11.12
CA ILE A 57 2.66 1.06 -10.66
C ILE A 57 3.60 2.07 -11.32
N ARG A 58 4.19 2.95 -10.52
CA ARG A 58 5.29 3.81 -10.96
C ARG A 58 6.60 2.99 -10.97
N ARG A 59 7.24 2.92 -12.15
CA ARG A 59 8.60 2.40 -12.31
C ARG A 59 9.62 3.39 -11.78
#